data_AF-A0A849X492-F1
#
_entry.id   AF-A0A849X492-F1
#
_cell.length_a   1.000
_cell.length_b   1.000
_cell.length_c   1.000
_cell.angle_alpha   90.00
_cell.angle_beta   90.00
_cell.angle_gamma   90.00
#
_symmetry.space_group_name_H-M   'P 1'
#
loop_
_entity.id
_entity.type
_entity.pdbx_description
1 polymer ?
#
loop_
_entity_poly.entity_id
_entity_poly.type
_entity_poly.pdbx_seq_one_letter_code
_entity_poly.pdbx_strand_id
1 'polypeptide(L)'
;EWDPGRPPKRTARARKAESPAAPRVKPRPNRPAPANPPAAQQVNASLRRLIWQKARNKCENCHSRYALEIDHRIPRAQGGPNTPENIRLLCRSCNQRAAIQVFGLRKMEKHLEGGSQAVTTHKRAVRTRPTRRDLPAAL
;
A
#
# COMPACT_ATOMS: atom_id res chain seq x y z
N GLU A 1 35.04 -35.21 -46.08
CA GLU A 1 35.60 -35.98 -44.96
C GLU A 1 35.28 -35.27 -43.65
N TRP A 2 34.44 -35.87 -42.80
CA TRP A 2 34.02 -35.31 -41.51
C TRP A 2 34.77 -36.07 -40.41
N ASP A 3 35.60 -35.35 -39.65
CA ASP A 3 36.47 -35.91 -38.61
C ASP A 3 35.80 -35.71 -37.22
N PRO A 4 35.35 -36.78 -36.54
CA PRO A 4 34.65 -36.70 -35.26
C PRO A 4 35.55 -36.34 -34.07
N GLY A 5 36.87 -36.20 -34.25
CA GLY A 5 37.83 -35.97 -33.16
C GLY A 5 38.23 -34.51 -32.90
N ARG A 6 37.80 -33.53 -33.69
CA ARG A 6 38.27 -32.13 -33.57
C ARG A 6 37.46 -31.35 -32.53
N PRO A 7 38.02 -30.96 -31.36
CA PRO A 7 37.30 -30.16 -30.38
C PRO A 7 37.00 -28.76 -30.92
N PRO A 8 35.86 -28.15 -30.55
CA PRO A 8 35.49 -26.83 -31.04
C PRO A 8 36.46 -25.76 -30.50
N LYS A 9 36.85 -24.84 -31.39
CA LYS A 9 37.76 -23.73 -31.08
C LYS A 9 37.09 -22.84 -30.03
N ARG A 10 37.61 -22.80 -28.80
CA ARG A 10 37.13 -21.87 -27.75
C ARG A 10 37.35 -20.44 -28.22
N THR A 11 36.29 -19.77 -28.66
CA THR A 11 36.34 -18.33 -28.90
C THR A 11 36.43 -17.62 -27.55
N ALA A 12 37.36 -16.67 -27.44
CA ALA A 12 37.62 -15.93 -26.21
C ALA A 12 36.33 -15.23 -25.74
N ARG A 13 35.97 -15.43 -24.47
CA ARG A 13 34.84 -14.72 -23.84
C ARG A 13 35.09 -13.22 -23.92
N ALA A 14 34.12 -12.48 -24.44
CA ALA A 14 34.09 -11.02 -24.39
C ALA A 14 34.21 -10.56 -22.93
N ARG A 15 35.16 -9.64 -22.68
CA ARG A 15 35.35 -9.01 -21.37
C ARG A 15 34.07 -8.23 -21.03
N LYS A 16 33.47 -8.52 -19.88
CA LYS A 16 32.34 -7.75 -19.33
C LYS A 16 32.82 -6.31 -19.10
N ALA A 17 32.19 -5.33 -19.72
CA ALA A 17 32.42 -3.93 -19.41
C ALA A 17 31.93 -3.65 -17.98
N GLU A 18 32.83 -3.13 -17.14
CA GLU A 18 32.54 -2.74 -15.76
C GLU A 18 31.55 -1.56 -15.77
N SER A 19 30.44 -1.68 -15.02
CA SER A 19 29.46 -0.59 -14.91
C SER A 19 30.00 0.55 -14.03
N PRO A 20 29.71 1.83 -14.34
CA PRO A 20 30.22 2.94 -13.55
C PRO A 20 29.64 2.93 -12.13
N ALA A 21 30.49 3.26 -11.16
CA ALA A 21 30.17 3.27 -9.74
C ALA A 21 29.00 4.23 -9.43
N ALA A 22 27.98 3.71 -8.77
CA ALA A 22 26.84 4.48 -8.30
C ALA A 22 27.26 5.60 -7.33
N PRO A 23 26.56 6.76 -7.32
CA PRO A 23 26.87 7.84 -6.39
C PRO A 23 26.71 7.40 -4.94
N ARG A 24 27.66 7.80 -4.09
CA ARG A 24 27.73 7.45 -2.67
C ARG A 24 26.57 8.13 -1.90
N VAL A 25 25.45 7.43 -1.76
CA VAL A 25 24.31 7.87 -0.94
C VAL A 25 24.73 7.87 0.53
N LYS A 26 24.56 8.99 1.23
CA LYS A 26 24.86 9.11 2.67
C LYS A 26 24.04 8.07 3.45
N PRO A 27 24.62 7.33 4.42
CA PRO A 27 23.86 6.38 5.21
C PRO A 27 22.73 7.11 5.94
N ARG A 28 21.52 6.56 5.84
CA ARG A 28 20.37 7.10 6.58
C ARG A 28 20.69 7.02 8.09
N PRO A 29 20.35 8.04 8.89
CA PRO A 29 20.57 8.00 10.32
C PRO A 29 19.87 6.77 10.91
N ASN A 30 20.52 6.15 11.89
CA ASN A 30 20.07 4.91 12.54
C ASN A 30 18.79 5.17 13.35
N ARG A 31 17.63 5.16 12.68
CA ARG A 31 16.33 5.27 13.33
C ARG A 31 16.08 3.92 14.03
N PRO A 32 15.80 3.89 15.35
CA PRO A 32 15.49 2.65 16.02
C PRO A 32 14.31 1.98 15.33
N ALA A 33 14.44 0.69 15.04
CA ALA A 33 13.35 -0.11 14.49
C ALA A 33 12.15 0.02 15.43
N PRO A 34 10.92 0.22 14.91
CA PRO A 34 9.74 0.26 15.77
C PRO A 34 9.69 -1.03 16.59
N ALA A 35 9.51 -0.90 17.90
CA ALA A 35 9.41 -2.06 18.79
C ALA A 35 8.33 -3.00 18.22
N ASN A 36 8.72 -4.25 17.92
CA ASN A 36 7.75 -5.25 17.49
C ASN A 36 6.70 -5.40 18.60
N PRO A 37 5.40 -5.33 18.30
CA PRO A 37 4.40 -5.63 19.31
C PRO A 37 4.65 -7.05 19.85
N PRO A 38 4.45 -7.29 21.15
CA PRO A 38 4.70 -8.61 21.74
C PRO A 38 3.97 -9.68 20.93
N ALA A 39 4.60 -10.83 20.69
CA ALA A 39 4.15 -11.87 19.76
C ALA A 39 2.69 -12.32 19.98
N ALA A 40 2.18 -12.24 21.22
CA ALA A 40 0.78 -12.49 21.56
C ALA A 40 -0.23 -11.55 20.85
N GLN A 41 0.24 -10.42 20.31
CA GLN A 41 -0.60 -9.45 19.63
C GLN A 41 -0.78 -9.73 18.14
N GLN A 42 0.09 -10.50 17.49
CA GLN A 42 -0.04 -10.76 16.06
C GLN A 42 -0.95 -11.97 15.76
N VAL A 43 -1.78 -11.86 14.73
CA VAL A 43 -2.56 -13.00 14.22
C VAL A 43 -1.58 -13.98 13.58
N ASN A 44 -1.49 -15.18 14.14
CA ASN A 44 -0.54 -16.20 13.67
C ASN A 44 -0.83 -16.61 12.19
N ALA A 45 0.20 -17.12 11.51
CA ALA A 45 0.11 -17.43 10.07
C ALA A 45 -0.94 -18.51 9.74
N SER A 46 -1.11 -19.51 10.61
CA SER A 46 -2.10 -20.58 10.42
C SER A 46 -3.53 -20.06 10.50
N LEU A 47 -3.82 -19.19 11.47
CA LEU A 47 -5.10 -18.53 11.62
C LEU A 47 -5.39 -17.60 10.44
N ARG A 48 -4.38 -16.84 9.97
CA ARG A 48 -4.52 -16.03 8.75
C ARG A 48 -4.94 -16.90 7.56
N ARG A 49 -4.23 -18.01 7.30
CA ARG A 49 -4.57 -18.93 6.20
C ARG A 49 -5.99 -19.48 6.32
N LEU A 50 -6.38 -19.90 7.53
CA LEU A 50 -7.73 -20.42 7.80
C LEU A 50 -8.81 -19.39 7.47
N ILE A 51 -8.66 -18.14 7.92
CA ILE A 51 -9.63 -17.08 7.67
C ILE A 51 -9.71 -16.75 6.17
N TRP A 52 -8.57 -16.64 5.50
CA TRP A 52 -8.53 -16.37 4.06
C TRP A 52 -9.23 -17.47 3.25
N GLN A 53 -9.02 -18.73 3.62
CA GLN A 53 -9.70 -19.88 2.99
C GLN A 53 -11.21 -19.86 3.27
N LYS A 54 -11.62 -19.67 4.53
CA LYS A 54 -13.05 -19.59 4.93
C LYS A 54 -13.79 -18.48 4.16
N ALA A 55 -13.18 -17.31 4.05
CA ALA A 55 -13.73 -16.16 3.34
C ALA A 55 -13.62 -16.28 1.80
N ARG A 56 -13.05 -17.37 1.26
CA ARG A 56 -12.84 -17.61 -0.17
C ARG A 56 -12.15 -16.45 -0.89
N ASN A 57 -11.17 -15.81 -0.23
CA ASN A 57 -10.49 -14.61 -0.72
C ASN A 57 -11.46 -13.45 -1.09
N LYS A 58 -12.55 -13.29 -0.33
CA LYS A 58 -13.54 -12.22 -0.52
C LYS A 58 -13.83 -11.52 0.80
N CYS A 59 -14.19 -10.26 0.73
CA CYS A 59 -14.73 -9.52 1.86
C CYS A 59 -16.03 -10.17 2.35
N GLU A 60 -16.12 -10.50 3.64
CA GLU A 60 -17.31 -11.09 4.25
C GLU A 60 -18.54 -10.16 4.27
N ASN A 61 -18.33 -8.85 4.04
CA ASN A 61 -19.40 -7.86 4.02
C ASN A 61 -19.89 -7.55 2.59
N CYS A 62 -18.99 -7.16 1.68
CA CYS A 62 -19.35 -6.72 0.33
C CYS A 62 -18.89 -7.64 -0.80
N HIS A 63 -18.27 -8.78 -0.50
CA HIS A 63 -17.76 -9.76 -1.46
C HIS A 63 -16.64 -9.28 -2.41
N SER A 64 -16.13 -8.05 -2.24
CA SER A 64 -14.97 -7.55 -2.97
C SER A 64 -13.75 -8.46 -2.79
N ARG A 65 -12.93 -8.59 -3.83
CA ARG A 65 -11.64 -9.32 -3.79
C ARG A 65 -10.43 -8.38 -3.64
N TYR A 66 -10.66 -7.09 -3.52
CA TYR A 66 -9.61 -6.07 -3.53
C TYR A 66 -9.33 -5.51 -2.13
N ALA A 67 -8.05 -5.20 -1.89
CA ALA A 67 -7.55 -4.58 -0.66
C ALA A 67 -8.07 -5.27 0.61
N LEU A 68 -7.92 -6.59 0.68
CA LEU A 68 -8.41 -7.40 1.80
C LEU A 68 -7.48 -7.30 3.00
N GLU A 69 -8.08 -7.14 4.17
CA GLU A 69 -7.45 -6.92 5.46
C GLU A 69 -8.10 -7.85 6.50
N ILE A 70 -7.29 -8.31 7.45
CA ILE A 70 -7.77 -9.05 8.60
C ILE A 70 -8.34 -8.05 9.61
N ASP A 71 -9.61 -8.23 9.97
CA ASP A 71 -10.33 -7.40 10.93
C ASP A 71 -10.75 -8.23 12.15
N HIS A 72 -10.77 -7.58 13.31
CA HIS A 72 -11.28 -8.15 14.56
C HIS A 72 -12.70 -7.66 14.81
N ARG A 73 -13.68 -8.57 14.91
CA ARG A 73 -15.08 -8.25 15.22
C ARG A 73 -15.19 -7.47 16.54
N ILE A 74 -14.51 -7.96 17.57
CA ILE A 74 -14.22 -7.23 18.80
C ILE A 74 -12.80 -6.69 18.66
N PRO A 75 -12.59 -5.37 18.54
CA PRO A 75 -11.26 -4.83 18.29
C PRO A 75 -10.26 -5.17 19.39
N ARG A 76 -8.98 -5.27 19.00
CA ARG A 76 -7.87 -5.48 19.94
C ARG A 76 -7.79 -4.43 21.03
N ALA A 77 -8.08 -3.16 20.70
CA ALA A 77 -8.11 -2.07 21.67
C ALA A 77 -9.21 -2.21 22.74
N GLN A 78 -10.15 -3.14 22.56
CA GLN A 78 -11.21 -3.47 23.51
C GLN A 78 -11.03 -4.89 24.09
N GLY A 79 -9.84 -5.49 23.96
CA GLY A 79 -9.56 -6.81 24.53
C GLY A 79 -9.99 -7.99 23.66
N GLY A 80 -10.33 -7.79 22.39
CA GLY A 80 -10.72 -8.87 21.50
C GLY A 80 -9.63 -9.95 21.32
N PRO A 81 -9.98 -11.24 21.36
CA PRO A 81 -9.01 -12.33 21.23
C PRO A 81 -8.64 -12.63 19.76
N ASN A 82 -7.53 -13.34 19.54
CA ASN A 82 -7.14 -13.86 18.22
C ASN A 82 -7.75 -15.26 17.99
N THR A 83 -9.07 -15.36 17.93
CA THR A 83 -9.79 -16.62 17.67
C THR A 83 -10.41 -16.63 16.27
N PRO A 84 -10.57 -17.81 15.63
CA PRO A 84 -11.23 -17.91 14.31
C PRO A 84 -12.61 -17.28 14.24
N GLU A 85 -13.31 -17.17 15.37
CA GLU A 85 -14.66 -16.61 15.49
C GLU A 85 -14.62 -15.08 15.59
N ASN A 86 -13.56 -14.52 16.20
CA ASN A 86 -13.41 -13.07 16.34
C ASN A 86 -12.71 -12.42 15.13
N ILE A 87 -12.01 -13.20 14.32
CA ILE A 87 -11.33 -12.70 13.12
C ILE A 87 -12.23 -12.86 11.89
N ARG A 88 -12.24 -11.84 11.02
CA ARG A 88 -12.90 -11.86 9.71
C ARG A 88 -12.04 -11.23 8.62
N LEU A 89 -12.36 -11.49 7.36
CA LEU A 89 -11.71 -10.86 6.21
C LEU A 89 -12.60 -9.76 5.63
N LEU A 90 -12.13 -8.51 5.62
CA LEU A 90 -12.84 -7.37 5.04
C LEU A 90 -11.99 -6.66 4.00
N CYS A 91 -12.60 -6.01 3.02
CA CYS A 91 -11.87 -5.02 2.22
C CYS A 91 -11.59 -3.77 3.07
N ARG A 92 -10.55 -3.01 2.71
CA ARG A 92 -10.12 -1.79 3.41
C ARG A 92 -11.27 -0.82 3.68
N SER A 93 -12.18 -0.61 2.73
CA SER A 93 -13.33 0.30 2.91
C SER A 93 -14.37 -0.23 3.90
N CYS A 94 -14.63 -1.54 3.93
CA CYS A 94 -15.47 -2.17 4.94
C CYS A 94 -14.80 -2.13 6.33
N ASN A 95 -13.49 -2.39 6.39
CA ASN A 95 -12.74 -2.35 7.63
C ASN A 95 -12.74 -0.93 8.24
N GLN A 96 -12.46 0.10 7.44
CA GLN A 96 -12.53 1.50 7.89
C GLN A 96 -13.91 1.90 8.41
N ARG A 97 -14.99 1.51 7.71
CA ARG A 97 -16.36 1.77 8.16
C ARG A 97 -16.65 1.10 9.51
N ALA A 98 -16.24 -0.16 9.69
CA ALA A 98 -16.39 -0.85 10.96
C ALA A 98 -15.61 -0.15 12.08
N ALA A 99 -14.37 0.28 11.81
CA ALA A 99 -13.56 1.00 12.78
C ALA A 99 -14.17 2.36 13.18
N ILE A 100 -14.72 3.11 12.21
CA ILE A 100 -15.44 4.38 12.48
C ILE A 100 -16.67 4.13 13.34
N GLN A 101 -17.44 3.07 13.07
CA GLN A 101 -18.62 2.72 13.86
C GLN A 101 -18.23 2.40 15.32
N VAL A 102 -17.11 1.71 15.54
CA VAL A 102 -16.72 1.26 16.88
C VAL A 102 -15.96 2.34 17.68
N PHE A 103 -15.12 3.14 17.03
CA PHE A 103 -14.23 4.10 17.70
C PHE A 103 -14.64 5.57 17.53
N GLY A 104 -15.56 5.86 16.60
CA GLY A 104 -15.94 7.21 16.22
C GLY A 104 -14.93 7.89 15.30
N LEU A 105 -15.38 8.92 14.59
CA LEU A 105 -14.56 9.67 13.62
C LEU A 105 -13.36 10.36 14.29
N ARG A 106 -13.54 10.97 15.46
CA ARG A 106 -12.46 11.69 16.17
C ARG A 106 -11.24 10.81 16.43
N LYS A 107 -11.44 9.54 16.77
CA LYS A 107 -10.34 8.59 17.03
C LYS A 107 -9.72 8.06 15.74
N MET A 108 -10.52 7.98 14.67
CA MET A 108 -10.13 7.37 13.40
C MET A 108 -9.52 8.35 12.40
N GLU A 109 -9.77 9.66 12.52
CA GLU A 109 -9.32 10.70 11.58
C GLU A 109 -7.84 10.57 11.16
N LYS A 110 -6.94 10.51 12.16
CA LYS A 110 -5.48 10.30 11.95
C LYS A 110 -5.09 9.05 11.16
N HIS A 111 -5.98 8.06 11.09
CA HIS A 111 -5.76 6.80 10.38
C HIS A 111 -6.41 6.78 8.99
N LEU A 112 -7.32 7.71 8.70
CA LEU A 112 -8.02 7.83 7.42
C LEU A 112 -7.26 8.74 6.43
N GLU A 113 -6.52 9.72 6.94
CA GLU A 113 -5.76 10.71 6.15
C GLU A 113 -4.69 10.08 5.22
N GLY A 114 -4.31 8.82 5.43
CA GLY A 114 -3.37 8.09 4.58
C GLY A 114 -3.94 7.50 3.28
N GLY A 115 -5.20 7.82 2.91
CA GLY A 115 -5.88 7.25 1.74
C GLY A 115 -6.35 8.25 0.68
N SER A 116 -6.31 9.54 0.95
CA SER A 116 -6.62 10.58 -0.02
C SER A 116 -5.42 11.51 -0.09
N GLN A 117 -4.60 11.38 -1.15
CA GLN A 117 -4.05 12.62 -1.68
C GLN A 117 -5.27 13.49 -1.95
N ALA A 118 -5.38 14.59 -1.22
CA ALA A 118 -6.40 15.58 -1.43
C ALA A 118 -6.52 15.78 -2.95
N VAL A 119 -7.73 15.59 -3.48
CA VAL A 119 -8.11 16.29 -4.71
C VAL A 119 -7.81 17.74 -4.40
N THR A 120 -6.66 18.22 -4.89
CA THR A 120 -6.32 19.62 -4.87
C THR A 120 -7.41 20.21 -5.74
N THR A 121 -8.44 20.76 -5.09
CA THR A 121 -9.38 21.65 -5.74
C THR A 121 -8.55 22.86 -6.12
N HIS A 122 -7.81 22.74 -7.23
CA HIS A 122 -7.44 23.90 -8.00
C HIS A 122 -8.78 24.52 -8.37
N LYS A 123 -9.23 25.50 -7.57
CA LYS A 123 -10.16 26.51 -8.04
C LYS A 123 -9.53 27.02 -9.33
N ARG A 124 -9.99 26.50 -10.48
CA ARG A 124 -9.64 27.08 -11.76
C ARG A 124 -10.12 28.52 -11.66
N ALA A 125 -9.19 29.45 -11.52
CA ALA A 125 -9.50 30.85 -11.67
C ALA A 125 -10.09 31.00 -13.07
N VAL A 126 -11.40 31.24 -13.14
CA VAL A 126 -12.07 31.62 -14.37
C VAL A 126 -11.44 32.95 -14.76
N ARG A 127 -10.54 32.94 -15.73
CA ARG A 127 -10.06 34.18 -16.34
C ARG A 127 -11.26 34.77 -17.08
N THR A 128 -11.93 35.73 -16.46
CA THR A 128 -12.92 36.54 -17.15
C THR A 128 -12.18 37.34 -18.22
N ARG A 129 -12.58 37.15 -19.48
CA ARG A 129 -12.04 37.92 -20.60
C ARG A 129 -12.62 39.34 -20.48
N PRO A 130 -11.81 40.40 -20.41
CA PRO A 130 -12.33 41.76 -20.32
C PRO A 130 -13.20 42.05 -21.54
N THR A 131 -14.31 42.76 -21.32
CA THR A 131 -15.24 43.11 -22.38
C THR A 131 -14.73 44.36 -23.09
N ARG A 132 -15.23 44.62 -24.30
CA ARG A 132 -14.80 45.76 -25.14
C ARG A 132 -14.96 47.13 -24.47
N ARG A 133 -15.74 47.24 -23.39
CA ARG A 133 -15.93 48.45 -22.58
C ARG A 133 -14.77 48.75 -21.63
N ASP A 134 -13.93 47.76 -21.34
CA ASP A 134 -12.85 47.86 -20.35
C ASP A 134 -11.49 48.25 -20.97
N LEU A 135 -11.46 48.56 -22.28
CA LEU A 135 -10.28 49.03 -23.00
C LEU A 135 -10.25 50.57 -22.99
N PRO A 136 -9.13 51.22 -22.63
CA PRO A 136 -9.04 52.67 -22.71
C PRO A 136 -9.18 53.13 -24.16
N ALA A 137 -9.95 54.20 -24.38
CA ALA A 137 -10.09 54.84 -25.68
C ALA A 137 -8.71 55.30 -26.15
N ALA A 138 -8.23 54.72 -27.26
CA ALA A 138 -7.00 55.15 -27.88
C ALA A 138 -7.17 56.59 -28.39
N LEU A 139 -6.24 57.46 -27.97
CA LEU A 139 -6.08 58.84 -28.43
C LEU A 139 -5.54 58.90 -29.86
#